data_AF-A0AAN5PJ55-F1
#
_entry.id   AF-A0AAN5PJ55-F1
#
_cell.length_a   1.000
_cell.length_b   1.000
_cell.length_c   1.000
_cell.angle_alpha   90.00
_cell.angle_beta   90.00
_cell.angle_gamma   90.00
#
_symmetry.space_group_name_H-M   'P 1'
#
loop_
_entity.id
_entity.type
_entity.pdbx_description
1 polymer ?
#
loop_
_entity_poly.entity_id
_entity_poly.type
_entity_poly.pdbx_seq_one_letter_code
_entity_poly.pdbx_strand_id
1 'polypeptide(L)'
;FIPTQSQKLRASYIVDDSWVIDTKALPSLQEIFPYLELDTSTKIQVYGSYCWQHLTREQYIQSSSDLDVLISYENQSLLTLSELQKHLQKTLKIDCIDGEIRFPTLGDCSWTELLQIHSSDSILFKAAKKIFLVKRESLYANFPALLA
;
A
#
# COMPACT_ATOMS: atom_id res chain seq x y z
N PHE A 1 30.62 -20.32 -17.53
CA PHE A 1 30.04 -20.10 -16.20
C PHE A 1 28.53 -20.15 -16.31
N ILE A 2 27.89 -21.21 -15.81
CA ILE A 2 26.44 -21.30 -15.73
C ILE A 2 26.07 -20.69 -14.37
N PRO A 3 25.25 -19.62 -14.30
CA PRO A 3 24.85 -19.08 -13.01
C PRO A 3 24.06 -20.15 -12.28
N THR A 4 24.51 -20.55 -11.10
CA THR A 4 23.74 -21.38 -10.18
C THR A 4 22.44 -20.65 -9.86
N GLN A 5 21.32 -21.19 -10.33
CA GLN A 5 20.00 -20.69 -9.97
C GLN A 5 19.87 -20.75 -8.45
N SER A 6 19.76 -19.59 -7.81
CA SER A 6 19.52 -19.52 -6.37
C SER A 6 18.17 -20.16 -6.08
N GLN A 7 18.19 -21.26 -5.34
CA GLN A 7 16.98 -21.97 -4.94
C GLN A 7 16.23 -21.08 -3.93
N LYS A 8 15.07 -20.53 -4.34
CA LYS A 8 14.21 -19.76 -3.43
C LYS A 8 13.53 -20.72 -2.46
N LEU A 9 13.98 -20.76 -1.21
CA LEU A 9 13.28 -21.44 -0.12
C LEU A 9 12.06 -20.61 0.27
N ARG A 10 10.88 -21.24 0.25
CA ARG A 10 9.63 -20.63 0.72
C ARG A 10 9.28 -21.25 2.06
N ALA A 11 9.11 -20.42 3.08
CA ALA A 11 8.63 -20.82 4.39
C ALA A 11 7.34 -20.07 4.70
N SER A 12 6.46 -20.70 5.48
CA SER A 12 5.31 -20.05 6.08
C SER A 12 5.39 -20.23 7.59
N TYR A 13 5.17 -19.15 8.32
CA TYR A 13 5.06 -19.16 9.77
C TYR A 13 3.68 -18.64 10.15
N ILE A 14 2.98 -19.39 11.00
CA ILE A 14 1.66 -19.03 11.50
C ILE A 14 1.83 -18.70 12.97
N VAL A 15 1.51 -17.46 13.33
CA VAL A 15 1.39 -17.04 14.73
C VAL A 15 -0.04 -17.34 15.14
N ASP A 16 -0.22 -18.09 16.22
CA ASP A 16 -1.53 -18.28 16.83
C ASP A 16 -1.97 -16.97 17.48
N ASP A 17 -3.24 -16.58 17.33
CA ASP A 17 -3.77 -15.34 17.91
C ASP A 17 -3.56 -15.28 19.43
N SER A 18 -3.51 -16.43 20.11
CA SER A 18 -3.21 -16.52 21.55
C SER A 18 -1.79 -16.09 21.92
N TRP A 19 -0.87 -16.00 20.95
CA TRP A 19 0.50 -15.54 21.15
C TRP A 19 0.63 -14.02 20.99
N VAL A 20 -0.42 -13.35 20.50
CA VAL A 20 -0.44 -11.89 20.34
C VAL A 20 -0.76 -11.24 21.68
N ILE A 21 0.25 -10.59 22.28
CA ILE A 21 0.11 -9.91 23.57
C ILE A 21 -0.47 -8.50 23.40
N ASP A 22 -0.12 -7.82 22.30
CA ASP A 22 -0.55 -6.46 22.01
C ASP A 22 -0.63 -6.24 20.48
N THR A 23 -1.47 -5.30 20.07
CA THR A 23 -1.56 -4.86 18.67
C THR A 23 -1.49 -3.35 18.62
N LYS A 24 -0.75 -2.83 17.62
CA LYS A 24 -0.67 -1.40 17.37
C LYS A 24 -1.21 -1.09 15.99
N ALA A 25 -1.86 0.06 15.88
CA ALA A 25 -2.21 0.61 14.59
C ALA A 25 -0.93 0.89 13.79
N LEU A 26 -1.02 0.80 12.47
CA LEU A 26 0.05 1.26 11.60
C LEU A 26 0.26 2.76 11.83
N PRO A 27 1.53 3.21 11.91
CA PRO A 27 1.83 4.63 12.02
C PRO A 27 1.32 5.36 10.78
N SER A 28 0.80 6.56 10.98
CA SER A 28 0.48 7.47 9.90
C SER A 28 1.73 7.91 9.15
N LEU A 29 1.56 8.35 7.92
CA LEU A 29 2.66 8.88 7.11
C LEU A 29 3.33 10.09 7.79
N GLN A 30 2.55 10.95 8.46
CA GLN A 30 3.06 12.11 9.21
C GLN A 30 3.84 11.71 10.46
N GLU A 31 3.52 10.59 11.11
CA GLU A 31 4.32 10.09 12.25
C GLU A 31 5.71 9.60 11.81
N ILE A 32 5.84 9.09 10.58
CA ILE A 32 7.14 8.71 10.01
C ILE A 32 7.86 9.91 9.39
N PHE A 33 7.14 10.80 8.72
CA PHE A 33 7.66 11.97 8.03
C PHE A 33 7.00 13.25 8.56
N PRO A 34 7.40 13.76 9.73
CA PRO A 34 6.72 14.89 10.39
C PRO A 34 6.86 16.22 9.66
N TYR A 35 7.77 16.31 8.70
CA TYR A 35 7.97 17.48 7.84
C TYR A 35 7.06 17.50 6.61
N LEU A 36 6.27 16.43 6.40
CA LEU A 36 5.41 16.31 5.23
C LEU A 36 4.10 17.07 5.44
N GLU A 37 3.95 18.17 4.72
CA GLU A 37 2.68 18.91 4.66
C GLU A 37 1.75 18.24 3.67
N LEU A 38 0.80 17.46 4.19
CA LEU A 38 -0.28 16.83 3.43
C LEU A 38 -1.62 17.31 3.96
N ASP A 39 -2.60 17.41 3.06
CA ASP A 39 -3.99 17.53 3.48
C ASP A 39 -4.36 16.33 4.37
N THR A 40 -4.74 16.64 5.61
CA THR A 40 -5.08 15.66 6.64
C THR A 40 -6.37 14.89 6.36
N SER A 41 -7.11 15.27 5.31
CA SER A 41 -8.30 14.53 4.87
C SER A 41 -7.95 13.09 4.54
N THR A 42 -6.91 12.85 3.72
CA THR A 42 -6.56 11.49 3.29
C THR A 42 -5.76 10.74 4.36
N LYS A 43 -6.35 9.68 4.90
CA LYS A 43 -5.68 8.79 5.86
C LYS A 43 -4.69 7.87 5.15
N ILE A 44 -3.40 8.14 5.36
CA ILE A 44 -2.29 7.34 4.86
C ILE A 44 -1.53 6.73 6.03
N GLN A 45 -1.42 5.42 6.03
CA GLN A 45 -0.63 4.65 7.00
C GLN A 45 0.56 4.00 6.30
N VAL A 46 1.62 3.70 7.06
CA VAL A 46 2.83 3.08 6.53
C VAL A 46 2.97 1.68 7.08
N TYR A 47 3.28 0.72 6.20
CA TYR A 47 3.68 -0.63 6.58
C TYR A 47 5.06 -0.96 6.00
N GLY A 48 5.46 -2.23 6.03
CA GLY A 48 6.76 -2.64 5.49
C GLY A 48 7.95 -2.09 6.27
N SER A 49 9.08 -1.92 5.58
CA SER A 49 10.39 -1.63 6.19
C SER A 49 10.41 -0.34 7.03
N TYR A 50 9.75 0.72 6.56
CA TYR A 50 9.64 2.01 7.27
C TYR A 50 8.87 1.88 8.59
N CYS A 51 7.77 1.13 8.59
CA CYS A 51 6.99 0.85 9.80
C CYS A 51 7.81 0.06 10.82
N TRP A 52 8.50 -0.99 10.39
CA TRP A 52 9.36 -1.80 11.25
C TRP A 52 10.45 -0.95 11.92
N GLN A 53 11.18 -0.16 11.13
CA GLN A 53 12.22 0.73 11.67
C GLN A 53 11.65 1.78 12.64
N HIS A 54 10.46 2.33 12.36
CA HIS A 54 9.81 3.25 13.28
C HIS A 54 9.47 2.59 14.63
N LEU A 55 8.91 1.37 14.60
CA LEU A 55 8.43 0.67 15.79
C LEU A 55 9.54 0.06 16.64
N THR A 56 10.55 -0.55 16.02
CA THR A 56 11.61 -1.26 16.76
C THR A 56 12.85 -0.40 17.00
N ARG A 57 13.01 0.70 16.25
CA ARG A 57 14.23 1.53 16.20
C ARG A 57 15.47 0.84 15.61
N GLU A 58 15.28 -0.32 14.99
CA GLU A 58 16.35 -1.05 14.29
C GLU A 58 16.45 -0.62 12.81
N GLN A 59 17.59 -0.87 12.19
CA GLN A 59 17.85 -0.50 10.81
C GLN A 59 17.23 -1.51 9.82
N TYR A 60 16.08 -1.15 9.23
CA TYR A 60 15.42 -1.95 8.18
C TYR A 60 15.46 -1.27 6.80
N ILE A 61 15.55 0.06 6.76
CA ILE A 61 15.53 0.83 5.52
C ILE A 61 16.92 0.81 4.87
N GLN A 62 16.94 0.52 3.57
CA GLN A 62 18.12 0.59 2.70
C GLN A 62 17.87 1.59 1.57
N SER A 63 18.92 1.97 0.83
CA SER A 63 18.81 2.92 -0.28
C SER A 63 17.90 2.43 -1.42
N SER A 64 17.69 1.12 -1.53
CA SER A 64 16.79 0.51 -2.52
C SER A 64 15.43 0.13 -1.93
N SER A 65 15.14 0.49 -0.68
CA SER A 65 13.85 0.21 -0.05
C SER A 65 12.76 1.05 -0.68
N ASP A 66 11.64 0.41 -0.98
CA ASP A 66 10.37 1.04 -1.26
C ASP A 66 9.72 1.56 0.02
N LEU A 67 8.80 2.52 -0.17
CA LEU A 67 7.86 2.94 0.85
C LEU A 67 6.50 2.30 0.56
N ASP A 68 6.09 1.42 1.47
CA ASP A 68 4.79 0.76 1.46
C ASP A 68 3.74 1.59 2.20
N VAL A 69 2.70 2.04 1.50
CA VAL A 69 1.59 2.80 2.12
C VAL A 69 0.25 2.13 1.98
N LEU A 70 -0.60 2.30 2.99
CA LEU A 70 -2.01 1.94 2.96
C LEU A 70 -2.84 3.22 2.99
N ILE A 71 -3.56 3.48 1.91
CA ILE A 71 -4.38 4.69 1.74
C ILE A 71 -5.84 4.31 1.88
N SER A 72 -6.56 4.99 2.78
CA SER A 72 -8.02 4.86 2.83
C SER A 72 -8.66 5.58 1.65
N TYR A 73 -9.52 4.88 0.91
CA TYR A 73 -10.30 5.50 -0.16
C TYR A 73 -11.38 6.41 0.45
N GLU A 74 -11.30 7.70 0.13
CA GLU A 74 -12.17 8.76 0.61
C GLU A 74 -12.68 9.61 -0.57
N ASN A 75 -13.20 8.93 -1.61
CA ASN A 75 -13.75 9.54 -2.83
C ASN A 75 -12.73 10.34 -3.66
N GLN A 76 -11.46 9.96 -3.64
CA GLN A 76 -10.46 10.53 -4.55
C GLN A 76 -10.69 10.04 -5.99
N SER A 77 -10.30 10.86 -6.97
CA SER A 77 -10.22 10.42 -8.36
C SER A 77 -8.90 9.70 -8.65
N LEU A 78 -8.85 8.97 -9.76
CA LEU A 78 -7.60 8.35 -10.23
C LEU A 78 -6.53 9.39 -10.52
N LEU A 79 -6.92 10.59 -10.97
CA LEU A 79 -5.99 11.71 -11.16
C LEU A 79 -5.39 12.15 -9.83
N THR A 80 -6.21 12.41 -8.81
CA THR A 80 -5.75 12.80 -7.47
C THR A 80 -4.84 11.74 -6.86
N LEU A 81 -5.18 10.45 -7.01
CA LEU A 81 -4.33 9.36 -6.54
C LEU A 81 -2.99 9.29 -7.30
N SER A 82 -2.97 9.55 -8.60
CA SER A 82 -1.71 9.62 -9.38
C SER A 82 -0.85 10.82 -8.97
N GLU A 83 -1.47 11.98 -8.73
CA GLU A 83 -0.78 13.19 -8.28
C GLU A 83 -0.21 13.02 -6.88
N LEU A 84 -0.95 12.37 -5.98
CA LEU A 84 -0.47 12.02 -4.64
C LEU A 84 0.78 11.14 -4.73
N GLN A 85 0.79 10.09 -5.57
CA GLN A 85 1.96 9.23 -5.72
C GLN A 85 3.20 10.03 -6.14
N LYS A 86 3.06 10.88 -7.16
CA LYS A 86 4.15 11.75 -7.66
C LYS A 86 4.60 12.76 -6.61
N HIS A 87 3.67 13.35 -5.87
CA HIS A 87 3.96 14.29 -4.81
C HIS A 87 4.81 13.61 -3.72
N LEU A 88 4.38 12.44 -3.25
CA LEU A 88 5.12 11.68 -2.23
C LEU A 88 6.52 11.31 -2.72
N GLN A 89 6.67 10.79 -3.95
CA GLN A 89 7.97 10.43 -4.52
C GLN A 89 8.93 11.62 -4.53
N LYS A 90 8.44 12.78 -4.99
CA LYS A 90 9.23 14.01 -5.08
C LYS A 90 9.60 14.55 -3.70
N THR A 91 8.64 14.64 -2.79
CA THR A 91 8.85 15.28 -1.48
C THR A 91 9.71 14.42 -0.56
N LEU A 92 9.52 13.10 -0.58
CA LEU A 92 10.26 12.16 0.27
C LEU A 92 11.60 11.74 -0.35
N LYS A 93 11.82 11.99 -1.64
CA LYS A 93 12.99 11.51 -2.40
C LYS A 93 13.12 9.98 -2.36
N ILE A 94 11.98 9.30 -2.49
CA ILE A 94 11.88 7.84 -2.54
C ILE A 94 11.34 7.49 -3.92
N ASP A 95 12.12 6.73 -4.70
CA ASP A 95 11.78 6.42 -6.09
C ASP A 95 10.58 5.46 -6.17
N CYS A 96 10.55 4.45 -5.29
CA CYS A 96 9.50 3.44 -5.27
C CYS A 96 8.55 3.69 -4.11
N ILE A 97 7.37 4.24 -4.42
CA ILE A 97 6.25 4.29 -3.49
C ILE A 97 5.21 3.32 -4.03
N ASP A 98 5.09 2.20 -3.33
CA ASP A 98 4.09 1.18 -3.57
C ASP A 98 3.07 1.19 -2.44
N GLY A 99 1.99 0.45 -2.61
CA GLY A 99 0.98 0.41 -1.60
C GLY A 99 -0.34 -0.15 -2.06
N GLU A 100 -1.29 -0.05 -1.14
CA GLU A 100 -2.65 -0.50 -1.34
C GLU A 100 -3.65 0.64 -1.07
N ILE A 101 -4.70 0.67 -1.88
CA ILE A 101 -5.88 1.51 -1.63
C ILE A 101 -6.94 0.64 -0.97
N ARG A 102 -7.36 1.02 0.22
CA ARG A 102 -8.42 0.36 0.99
C ARG A 102 -9.77 0.95 0.64
N PHE A 103 -10.58 0.16 -0.05
CA PHE A 103 -11.97 0.50 -0.33
C PHE A 103 -12.88 0.02 0.80
N PRO A 104 -13.86 0.84 1.24
CA PRO A 104 -14.87 0.40 2.18
C PRO A 104 -15.56 -0.87 1.69
N THR A 105 -15.65 -1.89 2.56
CA THR A 105 -16.32 -3.20 2.33
C THR A 105 -15.72 -4.11 1.26
N LEU A 106 -14.86 -3.61 0.37
CA LEU A 106 -14.24 -4.39 -0.72
C LEU A 106 -12.87 -4.94 -0.30
N GLY A 107 -12.14 -4.21 0.52
CA GLY A 107 -10.77 -4.53 0.92
C GLY A 107 -9.75 -3.72 0.13
N ASP A 108 -8.56 -4.29 -0.04
CA ASP A 108 -7.36 -3.57 -0.45
C ASP A 108 -6.96 -4.00 -1.87
N CYS A 109 -6.68 -3.05 -2.76
CA CYS A 109 -6.09 -3.34 -4.07
C CYS A 109 -4.76 -2.60 -4.25
N SER A 110 -3.88 -3.11 -5.11
CA SER A 110 -2.63 -2.41 -5.40
C SER A 110 -2.91 -1.02 -5.96
N TRP A 111 -2.21 -0.02 -5.42
CA TRP A 111 -2.30 1.37 -5.89
C TRP A 111 -1.86 1.48 -7.34
N THR A 112 -0.74 0.84 -7.69
CA THR A 112 -0.21 0.77 -9.05
C THR A 112 -1.20 0.11 -10.01
N GLU A 113 -1.78 -1.03 -9.62
CA GLU A 113 -2.76 -1.74 -10.45
C GLU A 113 -4.01 -0.87 -10.70
N LEU A 114 -4.51 -0.17 -9.67
CA LEU A 114 -5.65 0.73 -9.81
C LEU A 114 -5.40 1.81 -10.87
N LEU A 115 -4.22 2.44 -10.86
CA LEU A 115 -3.84 3.51 -11.79
C LEU A 115 -3.56 3.02 -13.23
N GLN A 116 -3.24 1.74 -13.42
CA GLN A 116 -2.97 1.16 -14.75
C GLN A 116 -4.26 0.80 -15.50
N ILE A 117 -5.04 1.81 -15.90
CA ILE A 117 -6.39 1.64 -16.47
C ILE A 117 -6.43 0.68 -17.69
N HIS A 118 -5.33 0.58 -18.45
CA HIS A 118 -5.26 -0.23 -19.67
C HIS A 118 -4.68 -1.65 -19.50
N SER A 119 -4.32 -2.07 -18.28
CA SER A 119 -3.63 -3.36 -18.08
C SER A 119 -4.57 -4.58 -18.12
N SER A 120 -5.69 -4.51 -17.40
CA SER A 120 -6.63 -5.62 -17.20
C SER A 120 -8.02 -5.06 -16.89
N ASP A 121 -9.07 -5.74 -17.38
CA ASP A 121 -10.47 -5.39 -17.09
C ASP A 121 -10.87 -5.64 -15.64
N SER A 122 -10.04 -6.37 -14.88
CA SER A 122 -10.25 -6.66 -13.46
C SER A 122 -9.03 -6.34 -12.62
N ILE A 123 -9.27 -5.94 -11.36
CA ILE A 123 -8.26 -5.63 -10.36
C ILE A 123 -8.29 -6.67 -9.24
N LEU A 124 -7.12 -7.08 -8.75
CA LEU A 124 -7.01 -7.98 -7.61
C LEU A 124 -7.27 -7.26 -6.28
N PHE A 125 -8.26 -7.75 -5.54
CA PHE A 125 -8.59 -7.30 -4.19
C PHE A 125 -8.20 -8.34 -3.15
N LYS A 126 -7.69 -7.85 -2.03
CA LYS A 126 -7.33 -8.62 -0.83
C LYS A 126 -8.21 -8.16 0.32
N ALA A 127 -8.89 -9.10 0.95
CA ALA A 127 -9.53 -8.90 2.24
C ALA A 127 -9.00 -9.97 3.20
N ALA A 128 -9.24 -9.77 4.51
CA ALA A 128 -8.65 -10.59 5.57
C ALA A 128 -8.71 -12.12 5.36
N LYS A 129 -9.76 -12.63 4.68
CA LYS A 129 -9.96 -14.07 4.43
C LYS A 129 -10.16 -14.44 2.97
N LYS A 130 -10.04 -13.50 2.03
CA LYS A 130 -10.32 -13.76 0.61
C LYS A 130 -9.47 -12.90 -0.31
N ILE A 131 -9.11 -13.51 -1.44
CA ILE A 131 -8.51 -12.82 -2.58
C ILE A 131 -9.47 -13.03 -3.76
N PHE A 132 -9.81 -11.97 -4.47
CA PHE A 132 -10.79 -12.03 -5.56
C PHE A 132 -10.55 -10.93 -6.57
N LEU A 133 -11.07 -11.11 -7.79
CA LEU A 133 -10.98 -10.12 -8.86
C LEU A 133 -12.26 -9.29 -8.92
N VAL A 134 -12.11 -7.98 -9.09
CA VAL A 134 -13.23 -7.04 -9.27
C VAL A 134 -13.10 -6.39 -10.64
N LYS A 135 -14.16 -6.46 -11.45
CA LYS A 135 -14.20 -5.78 -12.74
C LYS A 135 -14.10 -4.27 -12.54
N ARG A 136 -13.29 -3.58 -13.34
CA ARG A 136 -13.14 -2.12 -13.32
C ARG A 136 -14.46 -1.40 -13.51
N GLU A 137 -15.29 -1.86 -14.45
CA GLU A 137 -16.64 -1.33 -14.67
C GLU A 137 -17.48 -1.35 -13.38
N SER A 138 -17.49 -2.49 -12.68
CA SER A 138 -18.21 -2.60 -11.40
C SER A 138 -17.59 -1.75 -10.30
N LEU A 139 -16.26 -1.64 -10.26
CA LEU A 139 -15.57 -0.76 -9.30
C LEU A 139 -15.99 0.70 -9.52
N TYR A 140 -15.93 1.20 -10.76
CA TYR A 140 -16.26 2.58 -11.09
C TYR A 140 -17.75 2.88 -10.91
N ALA A 141 -18.64 1.90 -11.13
CA ALA A 141 -20.06 2.07 -10.83
C ALA A 141 -20.33 2.25 -9.32
N ASN A 142 -19.57 1.57 -8.45
CA ASN A 142 -19.71 1.68 -7.00
C ASN A 142 -18.93 2.87 -6.40
N PHE A 143 -17.84 3.28 -7.05
CA PHE A 143 -16.96 4.38 -6.63
C PHE A 143 -16.78 5.38 -7.78
N PRO A 144 -17.84 6.12 -8.17
CA PRO A 144 -17.83 6.97 -9.37
C PRO A 144 -16.83 8.11 -9.32
N ALA A 145 -16.46 8.57 -8.12
CA ALA A 145 -15.46 9.61 -7.94
C ALA A 145 -14.07 9.22 -8.50
N LEU A 146 -13.79 7.92 -8.69
CA LEU A 146 -12.57 7.45 -9.37
C LEU A 146 -12.41 8.05 -10.77
N LEU A 147 -13.51 8.28 -11.49
CA LEU A 147 -13.51 8.80 -12.85
C LEU A 147 -13.74 10.32 -12.94
N ALA A 148 -13.82 11.01 -11.79
CA ALA A 148 -14.06 12.45 -11.72
C ALA A 148 -12.82 13.28 -12.08
#